data_AF-A0A1M7F426-F1
#
_entry.id   AF-A0A1M7F426-F1
#
_cell.length_a   1.000
_cell.length_b   1.000
_cell.length_c   1.000
_cell.angle_alpha   90.00
_cell.angle_beta   90.00
_cell.angle_gamma   90.00
#
_symmetry.space_group_name_H-M   'P 1'
#
loop_
_entity.id
_entity.type
_entity.pdbx_description
1 polymer ?
#
loop_
_entity_poly.entity_id
_entity_poly.type
_entity_poly.pdbx_seq_one_letter_code
_entity_poly.pdbx_strand_id
1 'polypeptide(L)'
;MFKKATFSVLTILFLFSCEKDNRKAMVQPKEIAVAPVQNVSTKAATVPDPWKGTYHFEASNRDQIKTSYTIIISSLNDISIQINDDGDKVSYSHIKAEVLNDDKIKLVFDASLEDEMGIIYIEKSDDTYLISGYPIYFINPGNDEMPLIKEK
;
A
#
# COMPACT_ATOMS: atom_id res chain seq x y z
N MET A 1 10.83 15.39 52.72
CA MET A 1 9.69 16.33 52.58
C MET A 1 8.83 15.82 51.43
N PHE A 2 7.73 15.11 51.73
CA PHE A 2 6.88 14.46 50.73
C PHE A 2 5.83 15.45 50.22
N LYS A 3 5.69 15.57 48.89
CA LYS A 3 4.46 16.08 48.28
C LYS A 3 3.90 15.00 47.35
N LYS A 4 2.82 14.37 47.80
CA LYS A 4 1.92 13.59 46.95
C LYS A 4 1.08 14.57 46.15
N ALA A 5 1.02 14.40 44.83
CA ALA A 5 -0.02 14.97 44.00
C ALA A 5 -0.95 13.83 43.58
N THR A 6 -2.24 14.04 43.80
CA THR A 6 -3.34 13.11 43.57
C THR A 6 -4.25 13.71 42.49
N PHE A 7 -5.07 12.85 41.87
CA PHE A 7 -6.22 13.14 40.99
C PHE A 7 -5.89 13.52 39.53
N SER A 8 -6.62 13.10 38.50
CA SER A 8 -7.87 12.33 38.40
C SER A 8 -7.93 11.68 37.02
N VAL A 9 -8.43 10.45 36.94
CA VAL A 9 -8.80 9.79 35.67
C VAL A 9 -10.13 10.38 35.19
N LEU A 10 -10.22 10.74 33.90
CA LEU A 10 -11.50 11.01 33.23
C LEU A 10 -11.49 10.29 31.87
N THR A 11 -12.09 9.10 31.86
CA THR A 11 -12.36 8.31 30.65
C THR A 11 -13.73 8.72 30.12
N ILE A 12 -13.80 9.24 28.89
CA ILE A 12 -15.07 9.52 28.23
C ILE A 12 -15.28 8.45 27.14
N LEU A 13 -16.21 7.53 27.43
CA LEU A 13 -16.81 6.59 26.48
C LEU A 13 -17.96 7.30 25.76
N PHE A 14 -17.86 7.49 24.44
CA PHE A 14 -19.03 7.78 23.62
C PHE A 14 -19.48 6.50 22.91
N LEU A 15 -20.54 5.89 23.44
CA LEU A 15 -21.33 4.87 22.74
C LEU A 15 -22.46 5.60 22.01
N PHE A 16 -22.31 5.83 20.70
CA PHE A 16 -23.47 6.14 19.85
C PHE A 16 -24.06 4.83 19.34
N SER A 17 -25.11 4.40 20.04
CA SER A 17 -26.08 3.42 19.57
C SER A 17 -27.10 4.14 18.68
N CYS A 18 -27.24 3.74 17.43
CA CYS A 18 -28.42 4.07 16.61
C CYS A 18 -29.05 2.75 16.15
N GLU A 19 -30.15 2.40 16.82
CA GLU A 19 -31.00 1.26 16.54
C GLU A 19 -32.17 1.67 15.62
N LYS A 20 -32.36 0.87 14.56
CA LYS A 20 -33.55 0.62 13.72
C LYS A 20 -34.78 1.54 13.81
N ASP A 21 -35.25 1.98 12.64
CA ASP A 21 -36.70 2.05 12.37
C ASP A 21 -37.06 1.11 11.20
N ASN A 22 -37.89 0.09 11.50
CA ASN A 22 -38.51 -0.80 10.53
C ASN A 22 -39.93 -0.32 10.30
N ARG A 23 -40.19 0.37 9.18
CA ARG A 23 -41.55 0.50 8.67
C ARG A 23 -41.71 -0.33 7.40
N LYS A 24 -42.30 -1.51 7.59
CA LYS A 24 -42.93 -2.28 6.52
C LYS A 24 -44.22 -1.55 6.11
N ALA A 25 -44.36 -1.25 4.83
CA ALA A 25 -45.65 -1.06 4.19
C ALA A 25 -45.81 -2.15 3.13
N MET A 26 -46.77 -3.05 3.35
CA MET A 26 -47.25 -4.01 2.35
C MET A 26 -48.30 -3.31 1.49
N VAL A 27 -48.11 -3.32 0.17
CA VAL A 27 -49.20 -3.18 -0.81
C VAL A 27 -49.03 -4.31 -1.83
N GLN A 28 -50.11 -5.05 -2.04
CA GLN A 28 -50.26 -6.23 -2.89
C GLN A 28 -50.41 -5.87 -4.41
N PRO A 29 -50.37 -6.85 -5.33
CA PRO A 29 -49.60 -6.77 -6.57
C PRO A 29 -50.40 -6.27 -7.77
N LYS A 30 -49.70 -5.63 -8.72
CA LYS A 30 -50.19 -5.40 -10.07
C LYS A 30 -49.29 -6.14 -11.06
N GLU A 31 -49.86 -7.18 -11.65
CA GLU A 31 -49.33 -7.92 -12.78
C GLU A 31 -49.15 -7.00 -13.99
N ILE A 32 -47.90 -6.88 -14.48
CA ILE A 32 -47.60 -6.36 -15.82
C ILE A 32 -46.50 -7.22 -16.43
N ALA A 33 -46.91 -7.89 -17.51
CA ALA A 33 -46.16 -8.38 -18.66
C ALA A 33 -44.63 -8.55 -18.53
N VAL A 34 -44.24 -9.81 -18.70
CA VAL A 34 -42.90 -10.32 -19.00
C VAL A 34 -42.22 -9.49 -20.10
N ALA A 35 -41.13 -8.80 -19.75
CA ALA A 35 -40.08 -8.42 -20.69
C ALA A 35 -38.87 -9.35 -20.44
N PRO A 36 -38.16 -9.82 -21.48
CA PRO A 36 -37.02 -10.69 -21.29
C PRO A 36 -35.91 -9.92 -20.55
N VAL A 37 -35.51 -10.44 -19.40
CA VAL A 37 -34.29 -10.05 -18.70
C VAL A 37 -33.13 -10.32 -19.65
N GLN A 38 -32.64 -9.27 -20.30
CA GLN A 38 -31.32 -9.31 -20.88
C GLN A 38 -30.35 -9.44 -19.70
N ASN A 39 -29.91 -10.67 -19.45
CA ASN A 39 -28.69 -10.95 -18.70
C ASN A 39 -27.53 -10.35 -19.50
N VAL A 40 -27.38 -9.03 -19.42
CA VAL A 40 -26.12 -8.38 -19.75
C VAL A 40 -25.20 -8.78 -18.61
N SER A 41 -24.52 -9.91 -18.80
CA SER A 41 -23.27 -10.18 -18.12
C SER A 41 -22.35 -9.05 -18.51
N THR A 42 -22.39 -7.98 -17.71
CA THR A 42 -21.44 -6.88 -17.80
C THR A 42 -20.12 -7.50 -17.39
N LYS A 43 -19.38 -8.00 -18.39
CA LYS A 43 -17.95 -8.25 -18.27
C LYS A 43 -17.38 -6.98 -17.66
N ALA A 44 -17.09 -7.01 -16.37
CA ALA A 44 -16.45 -5.91 -15.69
C ALA A 44 -15.22 -5.58 -16.53
N ALA A 45 -15.21 -4.38 -17.11
CA ALA A 45 -14.02 -3.88 -17.78
C ALA A 45 -12.95 -3.90 -16.69
N THR A 46 -11.98 -4.80 -16.81
CA THR A 46 -10.89 -4.91 -15.86
C THR A 46 -10.16 -3.58 -15.92
N VAL A 47 -10.39 -2.71 -14.94
CA VAL A 47 -9.64 -1.46 -14.80
C VAL A 47 -8.17 -1.88 -14.69
N PRO A 48 -7.29 -1.39 -15.58
CA PRO A 48 -5.88 -1.73 -15.52
C PRO A 48 -5.34 -1.35 -14.14
N ASP A 49 -4.72 -2.31 -13.44
CA ASP A 49 -4.04 -2.04 -12.19
C ASP A 49 -2.86 -1.10 -12.48
N PRO A 50 -2.87 0.16 -11.99
CA PRO A 50 -1.83 1.13 -12.31
C PRO A 50 -0.47 0.72 -11.76
N TRP A 51 -0.46 -0.10 -10.70
CA TRP A 51 0.74 -0.58 -10.02
C TRP A 51 1.37 -1.78 -10.71
N LYS A 52 0.63 -2.51 -11.55
CA LYS A 52 1.16 -3.70 -12.19
C LYS A 52 2.32 -3.34 -13.11
N GLY A 53 3.44 -4.04 -12.97
CA GLY A 53 4.64 -3.86 -13.79
C GLY A 53 5.92 -4.29 -13.10
N THR A 54 7.02 -4.11 -13.81
CA THR A 54 8.38 -4.26 -13.28
C THR A 54 8.99 -2.87 -13.11
N TYR A 55 9.64 -2.65 -11.98
CA TYR A 55 10.21 -1.38 -11.59
C TYR A 55 11.67 -1.56 -11.21
N HIS A 56 12.51 -0.59 -11.55
CA HIS A 56 13.93 -0.63 -11.30
C HIS A 56 14.43 0.67 -10.66
N PHE A 57 15.23 0.52 -9.60
CA PHE A 57 15.99 1.58 -8.97
C PHE A 57 17.45 1.12 -8.81
N GLU A 58 18.38 2.05 -8.99
CA GLU A 58 19.81 1.81 -8.86
C GLU A 58 20.53 3.10 -8.45
N ALA A 59 21.42 2.99 -7.47
CA ALA A 59 22.26 4.10 -7.03
C ALA A 59 23.58 3.58 -6.43
N SER A 60 24.52 4.50 -6.25
CA SER A 60 25.76 4.23 -5.50
C SER A 60 25.87 5.20 -4.34
N ASN A 61 26.32 4.71 -3.19
CA ASN A 61 26.58 5.55 -2.02
C ASN A 61 27.91 6.32 -2.18
N ARG A 62 28.32 7.07 -1.15
CA ARG A 62 29.56 7.87 -1.14
C ARG A 62 30.82 7.03 -1.40
N ASP A 63 30.80 5.77 -0.99
CA ASP A 63 31.92 4.83 -1.14
C ASP A 63 31.88 4.07 -2.48
N GLN A 64 31.01 4.49 -3.40
CA GLN A 64 30.79 3.89 -4.72
C GLN A 64 30.23 2.46 -4.67
N ILE A 65 29.76 2.03 -3.50
CA ILE A 65 29.07 0.76 -3.34
C ILE A 65 27.71 0.88 -4.01
N LYS A 66 27.42 -0.05 -4.91
CA LYS A 66 26.25 -0.02 -5.78
C LYS A 66 25.15 -0.89 -5.19
N THR A 67 23.95 -0.31 -5.04
CA THR A 67 22.76 -1.03 -4.61
C THR A 67 21.67 -0.86 -5.66
N SER A 68 20.95 -1.94 -5.99
CA SER A 68 19.81 -1.90 -6.89
C SER A 68 18.62 -2.72 -6.40
N TYR A 69 17.44 -2.29 -6.81
CA TYR A 69 16.16 -2.91 -6.51
C TYR A 69 15.45 -3.21 -7.83
N THR A 70 14.97 -4.43 -7.97
CA THR A 70 13.99 -4.82 -8.98
C THR A 70 12.71 -5.24 -8.27
N ILE A 71 11.65 -4.48 -8.49
CA ILE A 71 10.35 -4.67 -7.85
C ILE A 71 9.35 -5.13 -8.91
N ILE A 72 8.78 -6.31 -8.74
CA ILE A 72 7.82 -6.91 -9.68
C ILE A 72 6.46 -6.94 -8.98
N ILE A 73 5.54 -6.12 -9.48
CA ILE A 73 4.17 -6.04 -8.96
C ILE A 73 3.27 -6.82 -9.91
N SER A 74 2.93 -8.06 -9.54
CA SER A 74 1.92 -8.86 -10.26
C SER A 74 0.51 -8.42 -9.87
N SER A 75 0.33 -8.11 -8.59
CA SER A 75 -0.84 -7.46 -7.99
C SER A 75 -0.44 -6.86 -6.64
N LEU A 76 -1.29 -6.02 -6.03
CA LEU A 76 -1.03 -5.51 -4.67
C LEU A 76 -0.95 -6.59 -3.57
N ASN A 77 -1.34 -7.84 -3.84
CA ASN A 77 -1.18 -8.96 -2.89
C ASN A 77 -0.06 -9.93 -3.28
N ASP A 78 0.67 -9.66 -4.36
CA ASP A 78 1.73 -10.54 -4.85
C ASP A 78 2.81 -9.70 -5.52
N ILE A 79 3.79 -9.30 -4.71
CA ILE A 79 4.93 -8.48 -5.09
C ILE A 79 6.20 -9.25 -4.79
N SER A 80 7.18 -9.15 -5.69
CA SER A 80 8.54 -9.64 -5.47
C SER A 80 9.54 -8.50 -5.50
N ILE A 81 10.55 -8.55 -4.63
CA ILE A 81 11.65 -7.58 -4.59
C ILE A 81 12.95 -8.36 -4.66
N GLN A 82 13.80 -7.99 -5.62
CA GLN A 82 15.17 -8.48 -5.71
C GLN A 82 16.10 -7.31 -5.40
N ILE A 83 16.97 -7.49 -4.42
CA ILE A 83 17.96 -6.50 -4.01
C ILE A 83 19.33 -7.05 -4.36
N ASN A 84 20.16 -6.23 -4.97
CA ASN A 84 21.56 -6.50 -5.21
C ASN A 84 22.38 -5.40 -4.52
N ASP A 85 23.14 -5.76 -3.50
CA ASP A 85 24.02 -4.86 -2.77
C ASP A 85 25.47 -5.31 -2.98
N ASP A 86 26.20 -4.59 -3.83
CA ASP A 86 27.58 -4.91 -4.23
C ASP A 86 27.83 -6.35 -4.73
N GLY A 87 26.82 -6.98 -5.33
CA GLY A 87 26.88 -8.36 -5.81
C GLY A 87 26.21 -9.37 -4.87
N ASP A 88 25.95 -9.00 -3.61
CA ASP A 88 25.17 -9.79 -2.68
C ASP A 88 23.68 -9.66 -3.01
N LYS A 89 23.05 -10.80 -3.33
CA LYS A 89 21.67 -10.82 -3.82
C LYS A 89 20.75 -11.44 -2.79
N VAL A 90 19.66 -10.73 -2.49
CA VAL A 90 18.56 -11.22 -1.68
C VAL A 90 17.24 -10.99 -2.40
N SER A 91 16.32 -11.94 -2.24
CA SER A 91 15.01 -11.89 -2.90
C SER A 91 13.90 -12.17 -1.90
N TYR A 92 12.82 -11.40 -2.03
CA TYR A 92 11.59 -11.52 -1.26
C TYR A 92 10.42 -11.70 -2.23
N SER A 93 9.45 -12.55 -1.89
CA SER A 93 8.28 -12.82 -2.73
C SER A 93 7.00 -12.88 -1.89
N HIS A 94 5.86 -12.83 -2.57
CA HIS A 94 4.53 -12.84 -1.96
C HIS A 94 4.31 -11.70 -0.95
N ILE A 95 4.98 -10.57 -1.17
CA ILE A 95 4.78 -9.36 -0.38
C ILE A 95 3.41 -8.78 -0.71
N LYS A 96 2.67 -8.42 0.33
CA LYS A 96 1.42 -7.68 0.20
C LYS A 96 1.68 -6.20 0.47
N ALA A 97 1.23 -5.36 -0.45
CA ALA A 97 1.25 -3.91 -0.29
C ALA A 97 0.18 -3.46 0.71
N GLU A 98 0.55 -2.51 1.56
CA GLU A 98 -0.38 -1.67 2.29
C GLU A 98 -0.65 -0.41 1.46
N VAL A 99 -1.91 -0.18 1.07
CA VAL A 99 -2.31 1.01 0.32
C VAL A 99 -2.49 2.15 1.32
N LEU A 100 -1.67 3.19 1.23
CA LEU A 100 -1.75 4.36 2.11
C LEU A 100 -2.73 5.40 1.54
N ASN A 101 -2.73 5.56 0.22
CA ASN A 101 -3.70 6.33 -0.57
C ASN A 101 -3.65 5.89 -2.04
N ASP A 102 -4.43 6.54 -2.92
CA ASP A 102 -4.54 6.18 -4.34
C ASP A 102 -3.19 6.21 -5.09
N ASP A 103 -2.25 7.02 -4.61
CA ASP A 103 -0.97 7.30 -5.24
C ASP A 103 0.22 6.75 -4.45
N LYS A 104 0.01 6.08 -3.30
CA LYS A 104 1.11 5.61 -2.44
C LYS A 104 0.84 4.25 -1.82
N ILE A 105 1.81 3.36 -2.00
CA ILE A 105 1.84 2.02 -1.39
C ILE A 105 3.07 1.84 -0.52
N LYS A 106 2.93 1.05 0.53
CA LYS A 106 3.99 0.62 1.43
C LYS A 106 4.25 -0.86 1.28
N LEU A 107 5.52 -1.24 1.17
CA LEU A 107 5.98 -2.61 1.06
C LEU A 107 6.84 -2.94 2.27
N VAL A 108 6.37 -3.86 3.11
CA VAL A 108 7.16 -4.43 4.21
C VAL A 108 7.68 -5.78 3.74
N PHE A 109 8.94 -5.82 3.31
CA PHE A 109 9.55 -7.04 2.76
C PHE A 109 10.30 -7.86 3.81
N ASP A 110 10.78 -7.21 4.89
CA ASP A 110 11.36 -7.88 6.04
C ASP A 110 11.07 -7.12 7.36
N ALA A 111 10.02 -7.52 8.05
CA ALA A 111 9.64 -6.90 9.33
C ALA A 111 10.61 -7.20 10.49
N SER A 112 11.60 -8.08 10.29
CA SER A 112 12.58 -8.43 11.33
C SER A 112 13.76 -7.48 11.40
N LEU A 113 13.96 -6.65 10.37
CA LEU A 113 15.04 -5.67 10.32
C LEU A 113 14.73 -4.46 11.22
N GLU A 114 15.75 -4.00 11.94
CA GLU A 114 15.67 -2.82 12.80
C GLU A 114 15.52 -1.53 11.96
N ASP A 115 15.09 -0.45 12.63
CA ASP A 115 15.02 0.90 12.07
C ASP A 115 14.24 1.02 10.73
N GLU A 116 13.26 0.15 10.50
CA GLU A 116 12.46 0.14 9.28
C GLU A 116 13.26 -0.19 8.00
N MET A 117 14.43 -0.82 8.12
CA MET A 117 15.27 -1.24 6.98
C MET A 117 14.59 -2.27 6.04
N GLY A 118 13.50 -2.90 6.48
CA GLY A 118 12.70 -3.80 5.65
C GLY A 118 11.46 -3.15 5.04
N ILE A 119 11.38 -1.82 5.04
CA ILE A 119 10.22 -1.06 4.57
C ILE A 119 10.64 -0.09 3.47
N ILE A 120 9.96 -0.17 2.32
CA ILE A 120 10.03 0.84 1.26
C ILE A 120 8.63 1.34 0.92
N TYR A 121 8.57 2.55 0.37
CA TYR A 121 7.35 3.14 -0.17
C TYR A 121 7.52 3.34 -1.66
N ILE A 122 6.42 3.17 -2.40
CA ILE A 122 6.34 3.57 -3.81
C ILE A 122 5.23 4.59 -3.92
N GLU A 123 5.57 5.74 -4.49
CA GLU A 123 4.65 6.84 -4.74
C GLU A 123 4.55 7.11 -6.23
N LYS A 124 3.33 7.31 -6.72
CA LYS A 124 3.04 7.70 -8.08
C LYS A 124 2.79 9.20 -8.10
N SER A 125 3.53 9.93 -8.93
CA SER A 125 3.29 11.35 -9.19
C SER A 125 3.16 11.54 -10.70
N ASP A 126 1.95 11.85 -11.16
CA ASP A 126 1.60 11.92 -12.58
C ASP A 126 1.98 10.63 -13.36
N ASP A 127 2.96 10.73 -14.25
CA ASP A 127 3.47 9.62 -15.08
C ASP A 127 4.78 9.02 -14.51
N THR A 128 5.18 9.45 -13.31
CA THR A 128 6.42 9.02 -12.66
C THR A 128 6.16 8.21 -11.40
N TYR A 129 7.15 7.40 -11.03
CA TYR A 129 7.16 6.66 -9.78
C TYR A 129 8.41 7.04 -8.99
N LEU A 130 8.25 7.12 -7.68
CA LEU A 130 9.32 7.37 -6.73
C LEU A 130 9.41 6.19 -5.76
N ILE A 131 10.63 5.87 -5.34
CA ILE A 131 10.91 4.93 -4.26
C ILE A 131 11.48 5.70 -3.07
N SER A 132 11.00 5.38 -1.87
CA SER A 132 11.48 6.02 -0.65
C SER A 132 11.47 5.10 0.56
N GLY A 133 11.96 5.61 1.69
CA GLY A 133 12.08 4.87 2.95
C GLY A 133 13.51 4.83 3.47
N TYR A 134 13.68 4.24 4.65
CA TYR A 134 14.97 4.20 5.32
C TYR A 134 16.09 3.51 4.50
N PRO A 135 15.82 2.41 3.76
CA PRO A 135 16.83 1.81 2.88
C PRO A 135 17.31 2.76 1.78
N ILE A 136 16.44 3.66 1.28
CA ILE A 136 16.80 4.62 0.23
C ILE A 136 17.62 5.77 0.81
N TYR A 137 17.23 6.27 1.98
CA TYR A 137 18.01 7.26 2.73
C TYR A 137 19.42 6.75 3.07
N PHE A 138 19.55 5.47 3.43
CA PHE A 138 20.85 4.87 3.74
C PHE A 138 21.81 4.88 2.54
N ILE A 139 21.28 4.70 1.33
CA ILE A 139 22.06 4.78 0.08
C ILE A 139 22.42 6.23 -0.24
N ASN A 140 21.49 7.17 -0.02
CA ASN A 140 21.68 8.58 -0.35
C ASN A 140 21.27 9.54 0.80
N PRO A 141 22.12 9.70 1.83
CA PRO A 141 21.78 10.53 2.98
C PRO A 141 21.46 11.98 2.59
N GLY A 142 20.30 12.46 3.05
CA GLY A 142 19.79 13.80 2.74
C GLY A 142 18.79 13.85 1.58
N ASN A 143 18.56 12.73 0.88
CA ASN A 143 17.43 12.55 -0.02
C ASN A 143 16.86 11.13 0.11
N ASP A 144 15.71 11.00 0.73
CA ASP A 144 15.01 9.74 0.94
C ASP A 144 14.03 9.38 -0.19
N GLU A 145 13.88 10.23 -1.22
CA GLU A 145 13.02 9.99 -2.38
C GLU A 145 13.84 9.96 -3.67
N MET A 146 13.74 8.85 -4.41
CA MET A 146 14.50 8.63 -5.63
C MET A 146 13.59 8.17 -6.77
N PRO A 147 13.93 8.49 -8.03
CA PRO A 147 13.17 8.00 -9.18
C PRO A 147 13.14 6.47 -9.26
N LEU A 148 11.97 5.92 -9.56
CA LEU A 148 11.74 4.50 -9.81
C LEU A 148 11.28 4.30 -11.25
N ILE A 149 12.06 3.57 -12.03
CA ILE A 149 11.83 3.41 -13.47
C ILE A 149 10.88 2.23 -13.70
N LYS A 150 9.70 2.48 -14.25
CA LYS A 150 8.80 1.42 -14.72
C LYS A 150 9.29 0.89 -16.07
N GLU A 151 9.63 -0.39 -16.14
CA GLU A 151 10.02 -1.06 -17.38
C GLU A 151 8.81 -1.19 -18.33
N LYS A 152 9.08 -1.10 -19.64
CA LYS A 152 8.06 -1.12 -20.70
C LYS A 152 7.61 -2.53 -21.06
#